data_AF-A0A842WLB3-F1
#
_entry.id   AF-A0A842WLB3-F1
#
_cell.length_a   1.000
_cell.length_b   1.000
_cell.length_c   1.000
_cell.angle_alpha   90.00
_cell.angle_beta   90.00
_cell.angle_gamma   90.00
#
_symmetry.space_group_name_H-M   'P 1'
#
loop_
_entity.id
_entity.type
_entity.pdbx_description
1 polymer ?
#
loop_
_entity_poly.entity_id
_entity_poly.type
_entity_poly.pdbx_seq_one_letter_code
_entity_poly.pdbx_strand_id
1 'polypeptide(L)'
;ACGDIMTFYIKVDDDKLSDVKFQTFGCGAAIAVSSIVTEMAIGKSLDEAMEISHKAVIEALGGLPQKKHHCSNLGSDALQRAIEDYRAKQRGDLYEPPVDPPEVCECPSCDSEDPEEAPYCAAACKRIPS
;
A
#
# COMPACT_ATOMS: atom_id res chain seq x y z
N ALA A 1 0.25 4.51 11.36
CA ALA A 1 0.18 3.29 10.51
C ALA A 1 0.71 2.05 11.28
N CYS A 2 0.48 0.82 10.78
CA CYS A 2 0.92 -0.44 11.42
C CYS A 2 2.35 -0.90 11.06
N GLY A 3 3.07 -0.18 10.20
CA GLY A 3 4.43 -0.54 9.78
C GLY A 3 4.48 -1.74 8.84
N ASP A 4 3.35 -2.12 8.23
CA ASP A 4 3.29 -3.18 7.23
C ASP A 4 4.01 -2.72 5.94
N ILE A 5 4.84 -3.59 5.37
CA ILE A 5 5.54 -3.36 4.10
C ILE A 5 5.05 -4.41 3.11
N MET A 6 4.71 -3.97 1.89
CA MET A 6 4.17 -4.84 0.84
C MET A 6 4.86 -4.52 -0.49
N THR A 7 5.24 -5.55 -1.21
CA THR A 7 5.83 -5.45 -2.54
C THR A 7 5.18 -6.49 -3.43
N PHE A 8 4.65 -6.05 -4.58
CA PHE A 8 4.09 -6.94 -5.59
C PHE A 8 5.04 -7.02 -6.79
N TYR A 9 5.14 -8.22 -7.34
CA TYR A 9 5.87 -8.51 -8.56
C TYR A 9 4.87 -9.02 -9.58
N ILE A 10 4.80 -8.36 -10.73
CA ILE A 10 3.89 -8.71 -11.80
C ILE A 10 4.65 -9.21 -13.02
N LYS A 11 4.08 -10.21 -13.68
CA LYS A 11 4.49 -10.63 -15.01
C LYS A 11 3.33 -10.33 -15.97
N VAL A 12 3.65 -9.65 -17.07
CA VAL A 12 2.66 -9.22 -18.06
C VAL A 12 2.98 -9.93 -19.38
N ASP A 13 1.99 -10.67 -19.89
CA ASP A 13 2.02 -11.30 -21.21
C ASP A 13 0.76 -10.87 -21.97
N ASP A 14 0.91 -10.32 -23.18
CA ASP A 14 -0.21 -9.83 -24.02
C ASP A 14 -1.21 -8.92 -23.29
N ASP A 15 -0.71 -7.91 -22.58
CA ASP A 15 -1.49 -6.93 -21.78
C ASP A 15 -2.28 -7.52 -20.61
N LYS A 16 -1.99 -8.77 -20.23
CA LYS A 16 -2.60 -9.47 -19.09
C LYS A 16 -1.58 -9.86 -18.04
N LEU A 17 -2.03 -9.86 -16.79
CA LEU A 17 -1.23 -10.34 -15.66
C LEU A 17 -1.17 -11.87 -15.68
N SER A 18 -0.08 -12.44 -16.21
CA SER A 18 0.10 -13.89 -16.31
C SER A 18 0.54 -14.52 -14.99
N ASP A 19 1.28 -13.77 -14.17
CA ASP A 19 1.63 -14.16 -12.81
C ASP A 19 1.74 -12.93 -11.92
N VAL A 20 1.32 -13.07 -10.66
CA VAL A 20 1.45 -12.04 -9.63
C VAL A 20 1.97 -12.70 -8.37
N LYS A 21 3.10 -12.20 -7.87
CA LYS A 21 3.71 -12.62 -6.61
C LYS A 21 3.76 -11.45 -5.64
N PHE A 22 3.83 -11.74 -4.34
CA PHE A 22 3.98 -10.72 -3.32
C PHE A 22 5.05 -11.11 -2.31
N GLN A 23 5.65 -10.09 -1.72
CA GLN A 23 6.42 -10.18 -0.49
C GLN A 23 5.80 -9.18 0.49
N THR A 24 5.48 -9.63 1.69
CA THR A 24 4.93 -8.75 2.72
C THR A 24 5.57 -9.04 4.06
N PHE A 25 5.84 -7.97 4.79
CA PHE A 25 6.13 -8.00 6.21
C PHE A 25 4.99 -7.29 6.93
N GLY A 26 4.25 -8.02 7.75
CA GLY A 26 3.10 -7.44 8.42
C GLY A 26 2.28 -8.45 9.20
N CYS A 27 1.13 -8.00 9.69
CA CYS A 27 0.21 -8.86 10.42
C CYS A 27 -0.47 -9.89 9.50
N GLY A 28 -1.09 -10.94 10.07
CA GLY A 28 -1.79 -11.96 9.29
C GLY A 28 -2.90 -11.41 8.37
N ALA A 29 -3.45 -10.23 8.67
CA ALA A 29 -4.39 -9.55 7.78
C ALA A 29 -3.71 -9.02 6.51
N ALA A 30 -2.49 -8.48 6.61
CA ALA A 30 -1.72 -8.04 5.44
C ALA A 30 -1.38 -9.22 4.52
N ILE A 31 -0.99 -10.37 5.09
CA ILE A 31 -0.75 -11.61 4.33
C ILE A 31 -2.02 -12.07 3.60
N ALA A 32 -3.17 -12.09 4.30
CA ALA A 32 -4.44 -12.50 3.71
C ALA A 32 -4.89 -11.56 2.58
N VAL A 33 -4.77 -10.24 2.80
CA VAL A 33 -5.03 -9.21 1.80
C VAL A 33 -4.14 -9.42 0.57
N SER A 34 -2.82 -9.53 0.76
CA SER A 34 -1.89 -9.78 -0.35
C SER A 34 -2.29 -11.00 -1.18
N SER A 35 -2.59 -12.10 -0.51
CA SER A 35 -2.96 -13.35 -1.18
C SER A 35 -4.24 -13.20 -2.00
N ILE A 36 -5.26 -12.51 -1.49
CA ILE A 36 -6.50 -12.31 -2.25
C ILE A 36 -6.28 -11.35 -3.41
N VAL A 37 -5.51 -10.28 -3.21
CA VAL A 37 -5.18 -9.33 -4.28
C VAL A 37 -4.47 -10.02 -5.44
N THR A 38 -3.51 -10.91 -5.18
CA THR A 38 -2.84 -11.67 -6.25
C THR A 38 -3.80 -12.55 -7.02
N GLU A 39 -4.66 -13.30 -6.33
CA GLU A 39 -5.65 -14.18 -6.99
C GLU A 39 -6.67 -13.39 -7.80
N MET A 40 -7.08 -12.20 -7.32
CA MET A 40 -8.01 -11.33 -8.05
C MET A 40 -7.39 -10.70 -9.30
N ALA A 41 -6.07 -10.54 -9.33
CA ALA A 41 -5.34 -9.85 -10.39
C ALA A 41 -4.90 -10.78 -11.54
N ILE A 42 -4.55 -12.04 -11.24
CA ILE A 42 -4.09 -12.98 -12.26
C ILE A 42 -5.16 -13.20 -13.34
N GLY A 43 -4.76 -13.12 -14.60
CA GLY A 43 -5.61 -13.31 -15.79
C GLY A 43 -6.35 -12.04 -16.25
N LYS A 44 -6.37 -10.98 -15.45
CA LYS A 44 -6.96 -9.69 -15.81
C LYS A 44 -6.03 -8.87 -16.72
N SER A 45 -6.62 -7.96 -17.50
CA SER A 45 -5.85 -6.92 -18.17
C SER A 45 -5.27 -5.92 -17.15
N LEU A 46 -4.28 -5.13 -17.58
CA LEU A 46 -3.72 -4.09 -16.72
C LEU A 46 -4.78 -3.08 -16.26
N ASP A 47 -5.72 -2.70 -17.12
CA ASP A 47 -6.81 -1.79 -16.77
C ASP A 47 -7.80 -2.42 -15.78
N GLU A 48 -8.19 -3.69 -16.00
CA GLU A 48 -9.08 -4.41 -15.08
C GLU A 48 -8.45 -4.65 -13.69
N ALA A 49 -7.13 -4.78 -13.65
CA ALA A 49 -6.39 -4.93 -12.41
C ALA A 49 -6.26 -3.60 -11.65
N MET A 50 -6.18 -2.46 -12.35
CA MET A 50 -6.21 -1.13 -11.72
C MET A 50 -7.54 -0.86 -11.00
N GLU A 51 -8.64 -1.41 -11.50
CA GLU A 51 -9.99 -1.27 -10.91
C GLU A 51 -10.20 -2.14 -9.65
N ILE A 52 -9.20 -2.92 -9.22
CA ILE A 52 -9.29 -3.70 -7.97
C ILE A 52 -9.25 -2.75 -6.78
N SER A 53 -10.43 -2.36 -6.31
CA SER A 53 -10.57 -1.53 -5.12
C SER A 53 -10.37 -2.33 -3.84
N HIS A 54 -9.78 -1.68 -2.84
CA HIS A 54 -9.81 -2.02 -1.43
C HIS A 54 -11.17 -2.55 -0.92
N LYS A 55 -12.31 -2.00 -1.36
CA LYS A 55 -13.64 -2.54 -1.00
C LYS A 55 -13.85 -3.94 -1.58
N ALA A 56 -13.51 -4.16 -2.85
CA ALA A 56 -13.61 -5.47 -3.49
C ALA A 56 -12.72 -6.51 -2.80
N VAL A 57 -11.52 -6.10 -2.34
CA VAL A 57 -10.62 -6.97 -1.56
C VAL A 57 -11.22 -7.36 -0.21
N ILE A 58 -11.83 -6.40 0.51
CA ILE A 58 -12.52 -6.67 1.78
C ILE A 58 -13.69 -7.63 1.58
N GLU A 59 -14.48 -7.43 0.52
CA GLU A 59 -15.61 -8.30 0.19
C GLU A 59 -15.14 -9.72 -0.18
N ALA A 60 -14.08 -9.85 -0.96
CA ALA A 60 -13.47 -11.13 -1.32
C ALA A 60 -12.90 -11.89 -0.09
N LEU A 61 -12.45 -11.16 0.94
CA LEU A 61 -12.03 -11.74 2.22
C LEU A 61 -13.19 -12.17 3.14
N GLY A 62 -14.44 -11.92 2.76
CA GLY A 62 -15.62 -12.17 3.60
C GLY A 62 -15.83 -11.11 4.69
N GLY A 63 -15.20 -9.94 4.52
CA GLY A 63 -15.25 -8.82 5.45
C GLY A 63 -14.02 -8.73 6.35
N LEU A 64 -13.73 -7.51 6.80
CA LEU A 64 -12.69 -7.22 7.78
C LEU A 64 -13.25 -6.31 8.88
N PRO A 65 -12.81 -6.45 10.14
CA PRO A 65 -13.20 -5.51 11.19
C PRO A 65 -12.75 -4.09 10.83
N GLN A 66 -13.59 -3.07 11.08
CA GLN A 66 -13.33 -1.67 10.69
C GLN A 66 -11.91 -1.17 11.02
N LYS A 67 -11.36 -1.55 12.17
CA LYS A 67 -10.01 -1.16 12.61
C LYS A 67 -8.87 -1.66 11.70
N LYS A 68 -9.11 -2.64 10.82
CA LYS A 68 -8.10 -3.28 9.94
C LYS A 68 -8.27 -2.96 8.45
N HIS A 69 -9.17 -2.05 8.10
CA HIS A 69 -9.38 -1.66 6.69
C HIS A 69 -8.13 -1.02 6.06
N HIS A 70 -7.26 -0.41 6.86
CA HIS A 70 -6.03 0.21 6.37
C HIS A 70 -5.07 -0.79 5.69
N CYS A 71 -5.07 -2.06 6.12
CA CYS A 71 -4.27 -3.11 5.47
C CYS A 71 -4.80 -3.45 4.07
N SER A 72 -6.12 -3.31 3.84
CA SER A 72 -6.75 -3.58 2.53
C SER A 72 -6.43 -2.50 1.51
N ASN A 73 -6.33 -1.24 1.94
CA ASN A 73 -5.88 -0.14 1.09
C ASN A 73 -4.46 -0.39 0.60
N LEU A 74 -3.54 -0.76 1.51
CA LEU A 74 -2.13 -0.99 1.18
C LEU A 74 -1.94 -2.08 0.10
N GLY A 75 -2.77 -3.12 0.12
CA GLY A 75 -2.71 -4.21 -0.87
C GLY A 75 -3.12 -3.78 -2.28
N SER A 76 -4.26 -3.09 -2.43
CA SER A 76 -4.70 -2.59 -3.74
C SER A 76 -3.76 -1.53 -4.29
N ASP A 77 -3.30 -0.62 -3.43
CA ASP A 77 -2.43 0.49 -3.82
C ASP A 77 -1.08 -0.05 -4.28
N ALA A 78 -0.52 -1.05 -3.58
CA ALA A 78 0.75 -1.66 -3.97
C ALA A 78 0.66 -2.40 -5.32
N LEU A 79 -0.47 -3.04 -5.64
CA LEU A 79 -0.69 -3.64 -6.97
C LEU A 79 -0.75 -2.57 -8.06
N GLN A 80 -1.51 -1.49 -7.83
CA GLN A 80 -1.61 -0.38 -8.79
C GLN A 80 -0.24 0.26 -9.04
N ARG A 81 0.53 0.51 -7.98
CA ARG A 81 1.92 1.01 -8.07
C ARG A 81 2.81 0.06 -8.89
N ALA A 82 2.65 -1.26 -8.76
CA ALA A 82 3.41 -2.23 -9.57
C ALA A 82 3.03 -2.17 -11.07
N ILE A 83 1.75 -1.93 -11.39
CA ILE A 83 1.28 -1.76 -12.77
C ILE A 83 1.80 -0.44 -13.36
N GLU A 84 1.80 0.64 -12.58
CA GLU A 84 2.35 1.93 -12.97
C GLU A 84 3.86 1.86 -13.23
N ASP A 85 4.60 1.18 -12.36
CA ASP A 85 6.03 0.90 -12.55
C ASP A 85 6.29 0.14 -13.86
N TYR A 86 5.51 -0.89 -14.16
CA TYR A 86 5.59 -1.60 -15.44
C TYR A 86 5.33 -0.67 -16.63
N ARG A 87 4.26 0.14 -16.58
CA ARG A 87 3.90 1.09 -17.65
C ARG A 87 4.98 2.16 -17.86
N ALA A 88 5.60 2.66 -16.80
CA ALA A 88 6.72 3.60 -16.88
C ALA A 88 7.93 2.96 -17.57
N LYS A 89 8.29 1.73 -17.17
CA LYS A 89 9.37 0.96 -17.80
C LYS A 89 9.13 0.69 -19.28
N GLN A 90 7.88 0.45 -19.70
CA GLN A 90 7.54 0.30 -21.12
C GLN A 90 7.73 1.59 -21.94
N ARG A 91 7.59 2.77 -21.31
CA ARG A 91 7.86 4.07 -21.94
C ARG A 91 9.32 4.48 -21.92
N GLY A 92 10.17 3.75 -21.17
CA GLY A 92 11.57 4.11 -20.94
C GLY A 92 11.76 5.13 -19.82
N ASP A 93 10.75 5.35 -18.98
CA ASP A 93 10.79 6.26 -17.84
C ASP A 93 11.26 5.54 -16.56
N LEU A 94 11.76 6.31 -15.59
CA LEU A 94 11.94 5.83 -14.22
C LEU A 94 10.65 6.05 -13.44
N TYR A 95 10.18 5.01 -12.75
CA TYR A 95 9.07 5.13 -11.83
C TYR A 95 9.58 5.52 -10.44
N GLU A 96 9.23 6.73 -10.02
CA GLU A 96 9.38 7.16 -8.64
C GLU A 96 8.04 6.95 -7.93
N PRO A 97 7.94 5.95 -7.01
CA PRO A 97 6.70 5.75 -6.28
C PRO A 97 6.39 6.98 -5.43
N PRO A 98 5.12 7.38 -5.30
CA PRO A 98 4.74 8.41 -4.36
C PRO A 98 5.18 8.01 -2.95
N VAL A 99 6.01 8.85 -2.33
CA VAL A 99 6.44 8.67 -0.94
C VAL A 99 5.25 9.06 -0.07
N ASP A 100 4.75 8.12 0.74
CA ASP A 100 3.70 8.44 1.70
C ASP A 100 4.21 9.59 2.59
N PRO A 101 3.44 10.68 2.76
CA PRO A 101 3.92 11.85 3.48
C PRO A 101 4.37 11.42 4.89
N PRO A 102 5.52 11.94 5.38
CA PRO A 102 5.99 11.60 6.71
C PRO A 102 4.89 11.92 7.72
N GLU A 103 4.65 11.03 8.69
CA GLU A 103 3.75 11.32 9.82
C GLU A 103 4.35 12.52 10.58
N VAL A 104 3.86 13.73 10.34
CA VAL A 104 4.38 14.95 10.99
C VAL A 104 3.88 14.99 12.44
N CYS A 105 4.83 15.13 13.37
CA CYS A 105 4.55 15.36 14.78
C CYS A 105 4.51 16.88 15.03
N GLU A 106 3.32 17.48 15.05
CA GLU A 106 3.17 18.87 15.49
C GLU A 106 2.91 18.91 17.01
N CYS A 107 3.74 19.66 17.73
CA CYS A 107 3.51 19.97 19.13
C CYS A 107 2.76 21.31 19.25
N PRO A 108 1.55 21.36 19.84
CA PRO A 108 0.79 22.61 19.99
C PRO A 108 1.45 23.67 20.88
N SER A 109 2.58 23.33 21.52
CA SER A 109 3.29 24.18 22.47
C SER A 109 4.70 24.58 22.01
N CYS A 110 5.23 23.97 20.94
CA CYS A 110 6.54 24.30 20.39
C CYS A 110 6.62 23.91 18.91
N ASP A 111 7.24 24.74 18.08
CA ASP A 111 7.36 24.52 16.63
C ASP A 111 8.45 23.48 16.26
N SER A 112 8.65 22.46 17.11
CA SER A 112 9.63 21.40 16.87
C SER A 112 8.99 20.27 16.08
N GLU A 113 9.50 20.00 14.89
CA GLU A 113 8.93 19.05 13.92
C GLU A 113 9.49 17.61 14.07
N ASP A 114 10.55 17.43 14.88
CA ASP A 114 11.28 16.14 14.99
C ASP A 114 11.31 15.57 16.43
N PRO A 115 10.72 14.39 16.68
CA PRO A 115 10.74 13.72 17.98
C PRO A 115 12.11 13.16 18.40
N GLU A 116 13.11 13.07 17.51
CA GLU A 116 14.48 12.69 17.89
C GLU A 116 15.22 13.84 18.60
N GLU A 117 14.91 15.10 18.26
CA GLU A 117 15.51 16.28 18.88
C GLU A 117 14.85 16.65 20.22
N ALA A 118 13.66 16.11 20.50
CA ALA A 118 12.86 16.45 21.68
C ALA A 118 12.25 15.20 22.37
N PRO A 119 13.06 14.37 23.05
CA PRO A 119 12.62 13.11 23.66
C PRO A 119 11.53 13.28 24.73
N TYR A 120 11.40 14.47 25.33
CA TYR A 120 10.32 14.80 26.28
C TYR A 120 8.99 15.15 25.59
N CYS A 121 9.01 15.55 24.32
CA CYS A 121 7.82 15.96 23.55
C CYS A 121 7.12 14.77 22.85
N ALA A 122 7.79 13.62 22.74
CA ALA A 122 7.23 12.39 22.14
C ALA A 122 5.92 11.93 22.79
N ALA A 123 5.72 12.19 24.09
CA ALA A 123 4.50 11.82 24.82
C ALA A 123 3.27 12.70 24.49
N ALA A 124 3.48 13.90 23.95
CA ALA A 124 2.42 14.87 23.65
C ALA A 124 2.11 14.99 22.13
N CYS A 125 2.87 14.31 21.27
CA CYS A 125 2.69 14.36 19.83
C CYS A 125 1.31 13.80 19.42
N LYS A 126 0.51 14.63 18.74
CA LYS A 126 -0.64 14.18 17.97
C LYS A 126 -0.17 13.92 16.55
N ARG A 127 -0.25 12.67 16.10
CA ARG A 127 0.06 12.33 14.71
C ARG A 127 -1.06 12.85 13.83
N ILE A 128 -0.74 13.80 12.96
CA ILE A 128 -1.69 14.37 12.01
C ILE A 128 -1.40 13.71 10.66
N PRO A 129 -2.38 13.04 10.03
CA PRO A 129 -2.24 12.69 8.62
C PRO A 129 -2.25 13.98 7.81
N SER A 130 -1.23 14.15 6.94
CA SER A 130 -1.19 15.23 5.94
C SER A 130 -2.46 15.28 5.10
#